data_AF-A0A2L2Y6S0-F1
#
_entry.id   AF-A0A2L2Y6S0-F1
#
_cell.length_a   1.000
_cell.length_b   1.000
_cell.length_c   1.000
_cell.angle_alpha   90.00
_cell.angle_beta   90.00
_cell.angle_gamma   90.00
#
_symmetry.space_group_name_H-M   'P 1'
#
loop_
_entity.id
_entity.type
_entity.pdbx_description
1 polymer ?
#
loop_
_entity_poly.entity_id
_entity_poly.type
_entity_poly.pdbx_seq_one_letter_code
_entity_poly.pdbx_strand_id
1 'polypeptide(L)'
;YGQDFVNQTFFNTSENKNLSTDELVAQCVIFFLAGDDTTATLLTYVLYCLALNGDIQEKAYQEITQCLKETNGELTYEALHNMKYLVNIFSESLRLYSPAVRSERMVSSE
;
A
#
# COMPACT_ATOMS: atom_id res chain seq x y z
N TYR A 1 16.41 -7.72 -11.69
CA TYR A 1 15.49 -7.25 -10.63
C TYR A 1 14.02 -7.29 -11.06
N GLY A 2 13.55 -6.48 -12.01
CA GLY A 2 12.14 -6.54 -12.46
C GLY A 2 11.76 -7.82 -13.22
N GLN A 3 12.68 -8.35 -14.04
CA GLN A 3 12.48 -9.57 -14.81
C GLN A 3 12.39 -10.83 -13.92
N ASP A 4 13.13 -10.85 -12.80
CA ASP A 4 13.20 -12.03 -11.92
C ASP A 4 11.93 -12.20 -11.08
N PHE A 5 11.31 -11.10 -10.64
CA PHE A 5 10.02 -11.11 -9.95
C PHE A 5 8.89 -11.60 -10.85
N VAL A 6 8.84 -11.09 -12.09
CA VAL A 6 7.90 -11.59 -13.11
C VAL A 6 8.14 -13.08 -13.35
N ASN A 7 9.41 -13.50 -13.39
CA ASN A 7 9.72 -14.88 -13.68
C ASN A 7 9.31 -15.84 -12.55
N GLN A 8 9.52 -15.44 -11.30
CA GLN A 8 9.33 -16.28 -10.13
C GLN A 8 7.86 -16.39 -9.67
N THR A 9 7.08 -15.32 -9.82
CA THR A 9 5.67 -15.29 -9.42
C THR A 9 4.73 -15.86 -10.48
N PHE A 10 5.08 -15.78 -11.77
CA PHE A 10 4.13 -16.07 -12.85
C PHE A 10 4.41 -17.36 -13.65
N PHE A 11 5.63 -17.92 -13.67
CA PHE A 11 5.93 -19.14 -14.44
C PHE A 11 6.01 -20.44 -13.61
N ASN A 12 5.77 -20.40 -12.30
CA ASN A 12 5.84 -21.57 -11.42
C ASN A 12 4.48 -21.96 -10.82
N THR A 13 3.43 -21.98 -11.65
CA THR A 13 2.15 -22.60 -11.27
C THR A 13 1.94 -23.86 -12.11
N SER A 14 1.82 -24.99 -11.43
CA SER A 14 1.47 -26.31 -11.98
C SER A 14 0.13 -26.25 -12.73
N GLU A 15 0.14 -26.81 -13.95
CA GLU A 15 -0.82 -26.69 -15.08
C GLU A 15 -0.51 -25.52 -16.06
N ASN A 16 0.06 -25.87 -17.22
CA ASN A 16 0.48 -25.00 -18.32
C ASN A 16 -0.66 -24.13 -18.92
N LYS A 17 -1.09 -23.10 -18.21
CA LYS A 17 -1.77 -21.94 -18.80
C LYS A 17 -0.94 -20.70 -18.48
N ASN A 18 0.00 -20.39 -19.36
CA ASN A 18 0.68 -19.10 -19.35
C ASN A 18 -0.33 -18.01 -19.68
N LEU A 19 -0.23 -16.86 -19.01
CA LEU A 19 -0.98 -15.67 -19.40
C LEU A 19 -0.56 -15.23 -20.80
N SER A 20 -1.54 -14.95 -21.66
CA SER A 20 -1.28 -14.23 -22.90
C SER A 20 -0.78 -12.82 -22.61
N THR A 21 -0.13 -12.20 -23.58
CA THR A 21 0.33 -10.80 -23.47
C THR A 21 -0.82 -9.86 -23.14
N ASP A 22 -1.99 -10.07 -23.75
CA ASP A 22 -3.17 -9.24 -23.51
C ASP A 22 -3.70 -9.39 -22.07
N GLU A 23 -3.72 -10.61 -21.54
CA GLU A 23 -4.08 -10.87 -20.14
C GLU A 23 -3.07 -10.24 -19.18
N LEU A 24 -1.76 -10.30 -19.50
CA LEU A 24 -0.71 -9.66 -18.72
C LEU A 24 -0.90 -8.13 -18.66
N VAL A 25 -1.13 -7.51 -19.81
CA VAL A 25 -1.39 -6.06 -19.89
C VAL A 25 -2.64 -5.69 -19.11
N ALA A 26 -3.72 -6.47 -19.25
CA ALA A 26 -4.96 -6.26 -18.51
C ALA A 26 -4.73 -6.33 -16.98
N GLN A 27 -3.97 -7.31 -16.49
CA GLN A 27 -3.64 -7.41 -15.06
C GLN A 27 -2.81 -6.22 -14.58
N CYS A 28 -1.81 -5.77 -15.34
CA CYS A 28 -1.03 -4.57 -15.00
C CYS A 28 -1.89 -3.33 -14.84
N VAL A 29 -2.85 -3.12 -15.75
CA VAL A 29 -3.80 -2.00 -15.66
C VAL A 29 -4.68 -2.11 -14.42
N ILE A 30 -5.19 -3.30 -14.11
CA ILE A 30 -6.00 -3.54 -12.90
C ILE A 30 -5.18 -3.26 -11.63
N PHE A 31 -3.94 -3.74 -11.53
CA PHE A 31 -3.08 -3.48 -10.37
C PHE A 31 -2.79 -1.99 -10.20
N PHE A 32 -2.57 -1.27 -11.30
CA PHE A 32 -2.37 0.16 -11.26
C PHE A 32 -3.62 0.89 -10.73
N LEU A 33 -4.79 0.65 -11.32
CA LEU A 33 -6.04 1.29 -10.90
C LEU A 33 -6.43 0.95 -9.46
N ALA A 34 -6.28 -0.32 -9.07
CA ALA A 34 -6.58 -0.76 -7.72
C ALA A 34 -5.66 -0.09 -6.68
N GLY A 35 -4.40 0.17 -7.02
CA GLY A 35 -3.44 0.83 -6.15
C GLY A 35 -3.59 2.35 -6.12
N ASP A 36 -3.92 2.98 -7.24
CA ASP A 36 -3.96 4.44 -7.40
C ASP A 36 -5.10 5.07 -6.59
N ASP A 37 -6.35 4.75 -6.92
CA ASP A 37 -7.53 5.35 -6.28
C ASP A 37 -7.57 5.08 -4.76
N THR A 38 -7.21 3.86 -4.34
CA THR A 38 -7.23 3.47 -2.92
C THR A 38 -6.15 4.19 -2.12
N THR A 39 -4.93 4.31 -2.66
CA THR A 39 -3.82 4.99 -1.99
C THR A 39 -4.03 6.50 -1.98
N ALA A 40 -4.51 7.10 -3.08
CA ALA A 40 -4.82 8.52 -3.14
C ALA A 40 -5.90 8.91 -2.11
N THR A 41 -6.93 8.09 -1.98
CA THR A 41 -7.99 8.27 -0.97
C THR A 41 -7.43 8.17 0.45
N LEU A 42 -6.62 7.13 0.72
CA LEU A 42 -5.98 6.97 2.03
C LEU A 42 -5.12 8.18 2.41
N LEU A 43 -4.23 8.62 1.51
CA LEU A 43 -3.33 9.75 1.78
C LEU A 43 -4.11 11.05 2.01
N THR A 44 -5.20 11.26 1.27
CA THR A 44 -6.09 12.41 1.47
C THR A 44 -6.65 12.45 2.90
N TYR A 45 -7.18 11.32 3.39
CA TYR A 45 -7.72 11.24 4.75
C TYR A 45 -6.64 11.31 5.82
N VAL A 46 -5.46 10.72 5.59
CA VAL A 46 -4.32 10.82 6.51
C VAL A 46 -3.93 12.29 6.69
N LEU A 47 -3.74 13.03 5.59
CA LEU A 47 -3.38 14.45 5.64
C LEU A 47 -4.47 15.29 6.33
N TYR A 48 -5.74 14.99 6.05
CA TYR A 48 -6.87 15.63 6.73
C TYR A 48 -6.84 15.39 8.24
N CYS A 49 -6.67 14.13 8.68
CA CYS A 49 -6.55 13.78 10.09
C CYS A 49 -5.36 14.48 10.76
N LEU A 50 -4.20 14.54 10.10
CA LEU A 50 -3.02 15.23 10.63
C LEU A 50 -3.24 16.73 10.76
N ALA A 51 -3.88 17.36 9.77
CA ALA A 51 -4.19 18.79 9.79
C ALA A 51 -5.14 19.17 10.96
N LEU A 52 -6.02 18.25 11.36
CA LEU A 52 -6.91 18.45 12.52
C LEU A 52 -6.26 18.12 13.87
N ASN A 53 -5.17 17.35 13.88
CA ASN A 53 -4.51 16.86 15.11
C ASN A 53 -3.03 17.23 15.10
N GLY A 54 -2.73 18.52 15.36
CA GLY A 54 -1.37 19.05 15.29
C GLY A 54 -0.38 18.39 16.27
N ASP A 55 -0.83 17.89 17.41
CA ASP A 55 -0.01 17.14 18.36
C ASP A 55 0.40 15.76 17.84
N ILE A 56 -0.49 15.08 17.10
CA ILE A 56 -0.20 13.81 16.41
C ILE A 56 0.76 14.06 15.25
N GLN A 57 0.54 15.14 14.49
CA GLN A 57 1.43 15.54 13.39
C GLN A 57 2.86 15.79 13.88
N GLU A 58 3.01 16.52 14.99
CA GLU A 58 4.33 16.79 15.58
C GLU A 58 5.03 15.50 16.02
N LYS A 59 4.31 14.57 16.65
CA LYS A 59 4.87 13.25 17.03
C LYS A 59 5.32 12.44 15.82
N ALA A 60 4.52 12.43 14.75
CA ALA A 60 4.88 11.75 13.51
C ALA A 60 6.14 12.37 12.87
N TYR A 61 6.22 13.70 12.84
CA TYR A 61 7.39 14.42 12.34
C TYR A 61 8.65 14.11 13.15
N GLN A 62 8.53 14.03 14.48
CA GLN A 62 9.63 13.65 15.36
C GLN A 62 10.11 12.22 15.10
N GLU A 63 9.21 11.25 14.93
CA GLU A 63 9.56 9.87 14.57
C GLU A 63 10.31 9.80 13.24
N ILE A 64 9.79 10.46 12.19
CA ILE A 64 10.43 10.49 10.87
C ILE A 64 11.82 11.13 10.95
N THR A 65 11.94 12.26 11.63
CA THR A 65 13.21 12.97 11.78
C THR A 65 14.23 12.15 12.57
N GLN A 66 13.80 11.47 13.63
CA GLN A 66 14.67 10.61 14.42
C GLN A 66 15.18 9.43 13.60
N CYS A 67 14.28 8.77 12.86
CA CYS A 67 14.64 7.66 12.00
C CYS A 67 15.65 8.08 10.92
N LEU A 68 15.43 9.22 10.25
CA LEU A 68 16.39 9.75 9.27
C LEU A 68 17.75 10.09 9.89
N LYS A 69 17.81 10.57 11.13
CA LYS A 69 19.09 10.80 11.81
C LYS A 69 19.84 9.49 12.06
N GLU A 70 19.14 8.45 12.48
CA GLU A 70 19.71 7.12 12.75
C GLU A 70 20.21 6.43 11.48
N THR A 71 19.62 6.75 10.33
CA THR A 71 20.00 6.19 9.02
C THR A 71 20.88 7.11 8.18
N ASN A 72 21.54 8.11 8.78
CA ASN A 72 22.39 9.09 8.08
C ASN A 72 21.68 9.81 6.90
N GLY A 73 20.37 10.02 7.02
CA GLY A 73 19.52 10.67 6.02
C GLY A 73 19.01 9.73 4.93
N GLU A 74 19.33 8.44 4.99
CA GLU A 74 18.89 7.47 3.99
C GLU A 74 17.51 6.88 4.34
N LEU A 75 16.60 6.92 3.37
CA LEU A 75 15.30 6.28 3.48
C LEU A 75 15.39 4.83 2.99
N THR A 76 15.82 3.93 3.88
CA THR A 76 15.89 2.49 3.59
C THR A 76 14.59 1.77 3.94
N TYR A 77 14.44 0.52 3.50
CA TYR A 77 13.28 -0.29 3.85
C TYR A 77 13.21 -0.54 5.37
N GLU A 78 14.36 -0.78 5.99
CA GLU A 78 14.49 -0.94 7.45
C GLU A 78 14.11 0.35 8.18
N ALA A 79 14.50 1.51 7.65
CA ALA A 79 14.11 2.82 8.18
C ALA A 79 12.59 2.98 8.21
N LEU A 80 11.92 2.70 7.07
CA LEU A 80 10.46 2.74 6.97
C LEU A 80 9.78 1.77 7.95
N HIS A 81 10.33 0.57 8.11
CA HIS A 81 9.82 -0.42 9.05
C HIS A 81 9.90 0.04 10.52
N ASN A 82 10.87 0.90 10.85
CA ASN A 82 11.05 1.44 12.20
C ASN A 82 10.06 2.58 12.54
N MET A 83 9.40 3.19 11.55
CA MET A 83 8.40 4.27 11.75
C MET A 83 7.02 3.71 12.15
N LYS A 84 6.95 3.08 13.33
CA LYS A 84 5.75 2.38 13.81
C LYS A 84 4.57 3.32 14.07
N TYR A 85 4.81 4.51 14.59
CA TYR A 85 3.76 5.48 14.85
C TYR A 85 3.13 5.98 13.55
N LEU A 86 3.93 6.23 12.51
CA LEU A 86 3.44 6.56 11.17
C LEU A 86 2.56 5.44 10.60
N VAL A 87 2.98 4.18 10.72
CA VAL A 87 2.17 3.02 10.29
C VAL A 87 0.86 2.93 11.08
N ASN A 88 0.87 3.25 12.36
CA ASN A 88 -0.35 3.31 13.17
C ASN A 88 -1.31 4.42 12.69
N ILE A 89 -0.79 5.57 12.26
CA ILE A 89 -1.62 6.65 11.68
C ILE A 89 -2.32 6.18 10.40
N PHE A 90 -1.63 5.44 9.53
CA PHE A 90 -2.25 4.84 8.34
C PHE A 90 -3.32 3.83 8.72
N SER A 91 -3.04 2.96 9.71
CA SER A 91 -3.97 1.95 10.18
C SER A 91 -5.25 2.57 10.76
N GLU A 92 -5.11 3.63 11.55
CA GLU A 92 -6.25 4.34 12.13
C GLU A 92 -7.03 5.13 11.08
N SER A 93 -6.35 5.69 10.09
CA SER A 93 -7.00 6.35 8.95
C SER A 93 -7.81 5.36 8.12
N LEU A 94 -7.31 4.15 7.88
CA LEU A 94 -8.06 3.08 7.21
C LEU A 94 -9.25 2.58 8.05
N ARG A 95 -9.11 2.56 9.38
CA ARG A 95 -10.21 2.18 10.30
C ARG A 95 -11.36 3.18 10.23
N LEU A 96 -11.06 4.49 10.14
CA LEU A 96 -12.05 5.56 10.06
C LEU A 96 -12.60 5.76 8.64
N TYR A 97 -11.73 5.67 7.64
CA TYR A 97 -12.00 6.03 6.25
C TYR A 97 -11.47 4.95 5.29
N SER A 98 -12.11 3.78 5.31
CA SER A 98 -11.76 2.68 4.39
C SER A 98 -12.15 3.02 2.95
N PRO A 99 -11.21 2.99 1.97
CA PRO A 99 -11.55 3.17 0.55
C PRO A 99 -12.43 2.04 0.00
N ALA A 100 -12.29 0.82 0.53
CA ALA A 100 -13.05 -0.36 0.12
C ALA A 100 -14.17 -0.65 1.15
N VAL A 101 -15.28 0.08 1.04
CA VAL A 101 -16.37 0.05 2.02
C VAL A 101 -17.22 -1.23 1.99
N ARG A 102 -17.24 -1.96 0.88
CA ARG A 102 -18.11 -3.12 0.71
C ARG A 102 -17.46 -4.19 -0.15
N SER A 103 -17.54 -5.43 0.31
CA SER A 103 -17.18 -6.62 -0.44
C SER A 103 -18.42 -7.46 -0.65
N GLU A 104 -18.78 -7.70 -1.91
CA GLU A 104 -19.97 -8.48 -2.27
C GLU A 104 -19.59 -9.91 -2.69
N ARG A 105 -20.52 -10.84 -2.49
CA ARG A 105 -20.47 -12.22 -2.98
C ARG A 105 -21.87 -12.58 -3.47
N MET A 106 -21.97 -13.32 -4.57
CA MET A 106 -23.22 -13.89 -5.06
C MET A 106 -23.25 -15.40 -4.78
N VAL A 107 -24.39 -15.90 -4.32
CA VAL A 107 -24.62 -17.35 -4.16
C VAL A 107 -25.14 -17.89 -5.49
N SER A 108 -24.44 -18.88 -6.05
CA SER A 108 -24.95 -19.64 -7.20
C SER A 108 -26.02 -20.61 -6.71
N SER A 109 -27.26 -20.47 -7.19
CA SER A 109 -28.24 -21.55 -7.13
C SER A 109 -27.82 -22.66 -8.10
N GLU A 110 -27.80 -23.90 -7.64
CA GLU A 110 -27.71 -25.08 -8.52
C GLU A 110 -28.90 -25.17 -9.48
#